data_AF-A0A5E6QCY7-F1
#
_entry.id   AF-A0A5E6QCY7-F1
#
_cell.length_a   1.000
_cell.length_b   1.000
_cell.length_c   1.000
_cell.angle_alpha   90.00
_cell.angle_beta   90.00
_cell.angle_gamma   90.00
#
_symmetry.space_group_name_H-M   'P 1'
#
loop_
_entity.id
_entity.type
_entity.pdbx_description
1 polymer ?
#
loop_
_entity_poly.entity_id
_entity_poly.type
_entity_poly.pdbx_seq_one_letter_code
_entity_poly.pdbx_strand_id
1 'polypeptide(L)'
;MKSKEKITNYKPAEHREKDLKLALLRIQKGRTHTGESKVTIAAVAREAGVSTALIHNHYPRIAEAIREAQGRSSRAMRDVKQQDLIVERKKSAAYRQAIEELQTKLASLASINEVLMDENRVLRAKMKDSKVVELTSRKPNG
;
A
#
# COMPACT_ATOMS: atom_id res chain seq x y z
N MET A 1 -64.21 8.59 -23.43
CA MET A 1 -62.93 8.14 -22.84
C MET A 1 -62.11 9.38 -22.52
N LYS A 2 -61.86 9.70 -21.24
CA LYS A 2 -61.10 10.91 -20.86
C LYS A 2 -59.61 10.60 -20.94
N SER A 3 -58.89 11.31 -21.79
CA SER A 3 -57.41 11.27 -21.90
C SER A 3 -56.81 11.81 -20.60
N LYS A 4 -56.08 10.96 -19.86
CA LYS A 4 -55.23 11.40 -18.75
C LYS A 4 -54.04 12.15 -19.35
N GLU A 5 -54.06 13.47 -19.33
CA GLU A 5 -52.88 14.28 -19.58
C GLU A 5 -51.82 13.92 -18.52
N LYS A 6 -50.75 13.23 -18.95
CA LYS A 6 -49.58 13.00 -18.11
C LYS A 6 -48.89 14.35 -17.93
N ILE A 7 -49.16 15.01 -16.81
CA ILE A 7 -48.44 16.23 -16.40
C ILE A 7 -46.98 15.81 -16.16
N THR A 8 -46.12 16.04 -17.16
CA THR A 8 -44.68 15.81 -17.01
C THR A 8 -44.14 16.93 -16.13
N ASN A 9 -43.98 16.65 -14.83
CA ASN A 9 -43.44 17.58 -13.85
C ASN A 9 -41.92 17.76 -14.07
N TYR A 10 -41.55 18.47 -15.13
CA TYR A 10 -40.16 18.70 -15.52
C TYR A 10 -39.57 19.85 -14.70
N LYS A 11 -38.57 19.55 -13.87
CA LYS A 11 -37.78 20.58 -13.20
C LYS A 11 -37.08 21.48 -14.24
N PRO A 12 -37.11 22.81 -14.09
CA PRO A 12 -36.35 23.71 -14.98
C PRO A 12 -34.86 23.38 -15.00
N ALA A 13 -34.21 23.64 -16.14
CA ALA A 13 -32.82 23.24 -16.40
C ALA A 13 -31.84 23.76 -15.34
N GLU A 14 -32.06 24.99 -14.84
CA GLU A 14 -31.23 25.61 -13.81
C GLU A 14 -31.31 24.89 -12.45
N HIS A 15 -32.51 24.47 -12.03
CA HIS A 15 -32.68 23.74 -10.78
C HIS A 15 -31.98 22.37 -10.86
N ARG A 16 -32.05 21.73 -12.03
CA ARG A 16 -31.35 20.46 -12.25
C ARG A 16 -29.84 20.63 -12.28
N GLU A 17 -29.33 21.72 -12.85
CA GLU A 17 -27.90 22.03 -12.82
C GLU A 17 -27.40 22.21 -11.37
N LYS A 18 -28.18 22.89 -10.52
CA LYS A 18 -27.89 23.05 -9.09
C LYS A 18 -27.92 21.70 -8.37
N ASP A 19 -28.90 20.85 -8.65
CA ASP A 19 -29.00 19.50 -8.09
C ASP A 19 -27.77 18.63 -8.45
N LEU A 20 -27.30 18.71 -9.71
CA LEU A 20 -26.10 18.00 -10.16
C LEU A 20 -24.82 18.49 -9.50
N LYS A 21 -24.66 19.81 -9.34
CA LYS A 21 -23.53 20.40 -8.59
C LYS A 21 -23.55 19.96 -7.13
N LEU A 22 -24.73 19.93 -6.51
CA LEU A 22 -24.88 19.48 -5.13
C LEU A 22 -24.54 17.99 -4.98
N ALA A 23 -24.98 17.14 -5.90
CA ALA A 23 -24.64 15.72 -5.93
C ALA A 23 -23.11 15.50 -6.06
N LEU A 24 -22.43 16.26 -6.93
CA LEU A 24 -20.98 16.23 -7.04
C LEU A 24 -20.28 16.58 -5.71
N LEU A 25 -20.72 17.66 -5.05
CA LEU A 25 -20.17 18.08 -3.76
C LEU A 25 -20.43 17.06 -2.64
N ARG A 26 -21.59 16.39 -2.66
CA ARG A 26 -21.90 15.31 -1.71
C ARG A 26 -20.96 14.13 -1.86
N ILE A 27 -20.67 13.72 -3.10
CA ILE A 27 -19.72 12.63 -3.38
C ILE A 27 -18.31 13.02 -2.94
N GLN A 28 -17.87 14.24 -3.26
CA GLN A 28 -16.55 14.73 -2.82
C GLN A 28 -16.39 14.77 -1.29
N LYS A 29 -17.46 15.10 -0.56
CA LYS A 29 -17.47 15.16 0.90
C LYS A 29 -17.85 13.83 1.57
N GLY A 30 -18.08 12.76 0.81
CA GLY A 30 -18.45 11.44 1.33
C GLY A 30 -19.84 11.39 2.01
N ARG A 31 -20.74 12.32 1.69
CA ARG A 31 -22.11 12.41 2.25
C ARG A 31 -23.17 11.97 1.22
N THR A 32 -22.87 10.90 0.50
CA THR A 32 -23.74 10.37 -0.56
C THR A 32 -24.88 9.57 0.04
N HIS A 33 -26.07 9.68 -0.55
CA HIS A 33 -27.20 8.84 -0.20
C HIS A 33 -27.04 7.42 -0.77
N THR A 34 -26.30 7.27 -1.88
CA THR A 34 -26.07 5.99 -2.56
C THR A 34 -24.87 5.20 -2.03
N GLY A 35 -24.08 5.78 -1.11
CA GLY A 35 -22.88 5.14 -0.55
C GLY A 35 -21.67 5.09 -1.50
N GLU A 36 -21.69 5.84 -2.60
CA GLU A 36 -20.61 5.85 -3.58
C GLU A 36 -19.47 6.79 -3.20
N SER A 37 -18.26 6.25 -3.10
CA SER A 37 -17.07 7.01 -2.71
C SER A 37 -16.32 7.64 -3.89
N LYS A 38 -16.53 7.15 -5.11
CA LYS A 38 -15.76 7.59 -6.30
C LYS A 38 -16.52 8.66 -7.07
N VAL A 39 -15.88 9.80 -7.30
CA VAL A 39 -16.38 10.88 -8.15
C VAL A 39 -16.38 10.43 -9.61
N THR A 40 -17.47 9.82 -10.07
CA THR A 40 -17.68 9.42 -11.47
C THR A 40 -19.00 9.96 -11.99
N ILE A 41 -19.15 10.06 -13.31
CA ILE A 41 -20.39 10.56 -13.93
C ILE A 41 -21.57 9.64 -13.61
N ALA A 42 -21.33 8.32 -13.54
CA ALA A 42 -22.33 7.35 -13.12
C ALA A 42 -22.75 7.51 -11.64
N ALA A 43 -21.79 7.83 -10.76
CA ALA A 43 -22.08 8.11 -9.35
C ALA A 43 -22.93 9.36 -9.18
N VAL A 44 -22.55 10.45 -9.86
CA VAL A 44 -23.29 11.72 -9.83
C VAL A 44 -24.69 11.54 -10.40
N ALA A 45 -24.83 10.78 -11.48
CA ALA A 45 -26.12 10.48 -12.10
C ALA A 45 -27.04 9.70 -11.14
N ARG A 46 -26.51 8.66 -10.47
CA ARG A 46 -27.27 7.88 -9.48
C ARG A 46 -27.66 8.71 -8.26
N GLU A 47 -26.75 9.53 -7.74
CA GLU A 47 -27.02 10.42 -6.59
C GLU A 47 -28.05 11.50 -6.92
N ALA A 48 -28.06 12.02 -8.15
CA ALA A 48 -29.03 13.02 -8.61
C ALA A 48 -30.32 12.41 -9.21
N GLY A 49 -30.40 11.08 -9.33
CA GLY A 49 -31.56 10.39 -9.92
C GLY A 49 -31.76 10.67 -11.42
N VAL A 50 -30.69 10.94 -12.17
CA VAL A 50 -30.74 11.20 -13.61
C VAL A 50 -30.01 10.13 -14.41
N SER A 51 -30.30 10.05 -15.71
CA SER A 51 -29.52 9.22 -16.63
C SER A 51 -28.13 9.82 -16.88
N THR A 52 -27.12 8.97 -17.02
CA THR A 52 -25.76 9.37 -17.40
C THR A 52 -25.73 10.10 -18.75
N ALA A 53 -26.56 9.67 -19.71
CA ALA A 53 -26.67 10.31 -21.02
C ALA A 53 -27.13 11.77 -20.93
N LEU A 54 -27.99 12.10 -19.96
CA LEU A 54 -28.46 13.47 -19.76
C LEU A 54 -27.33 14.41 -19.36
N ILE A 55 -26.40 13.94 -18.52
CA ILE A 55 -25.24 14.74 -18.10
C ILE A 55 -24.29 14.97 -19.28
N HIS A 56 -24.02 13.91 -20.05
CA HIS A 56 -23.14 14.01 -21.22
C HIS A 56 -23.68 14.92 -22.32
N ASN A 57 -24.98 14.85 -22.61
CA ASN A 57 -25.57 15.56 -23.75
C ASN A 57 -26.04 16.97 -23.41
N HIS A 58 -26.59 17.17 -22.21
CA HIS A 58 -27.26 18.42 -21.84
C HIS A 58 -26.45 19.29 -20.88
N TYR A 59 -25.46 18.71 -20.20
CA TYR A 59 -24.64 19.42 -19.21
C TYR A 59 -23.13 19.14 -19.39
N PRO A 60 -22.55 19.44 -20.56
CA PRO A 60 -21.13 19.15 -20.86
C PRO A 60 -20.17 19.81 -19.86
N ARG A 61 -20.47 21.04 -19.42
CA ARG A 61 -19.66 21.76 -18.43
C ARG A 61 -19.58 21.04 -17.07
N ILE A 62 -20.66 20.40 -16.64
CA ILE A 62 -20.65 19.59 -15.40
C ILE A 62 -19.89 18.29 -15.64
N ALA A 63 -20.06 17.65 -16.80
CA ALA A 63 -19.33 16.43 -17.14
C ALA A 63 -17.81 16.64 -17.13
N GLU A 64 -17.33 17.77 -17.65
CA GLU A 64 -15.93 18.17 -17.58
C GLU A 64 -15.44 18.38 -16.15
N ALA A 65 -16.21 19.11 -15.33
CA ALA A 65 -15.88 19.31 -13.92
C ALA A 65 -15.77 17.99 -13.14
N ILE A 66 -16.66 17.02 -13.44
CA ILE A 66 -16.59 15.68 -12.84
C ILE A 66 -15.32 14.95 -13.28
N ARG A 67 -14.98 14.99 -14.58
CA ARG A 67 -13.76 14.35 -15.11
C ARG A 67 -12.50 14.96 -14.51
N GLU A 68 -12.47 16.28 -14.35
CA GLU A 68 -11.34 16.97 -13.73
C GLU A 68 -11.18 16.58 -12.26
N ALA A 69 -12.29 16.56 -11.50
CA ALA A 69 -12.28 16.12 -10.11
C ALA A 69 -11.84 14.65 -9.96
N GLN A 70 -12.31 13.77 -10.86
CA GLN A 70 -11.87 12.37 -10.94
C GLN A 70 -10.36 12.27 -11.26
N GLY A 71 -9.87 13.06 -12.21
CA GLY A 71 -8.46 13.05 -12.61
C GLY A 71 -7.51 13.61 -11.55
N ARG A 72 -7.95 14.61 -10.77
CA ARG A 72 -7.18 15.16 -9.64
C ARG A 72 -7.09 14.16 -8.48
N SER A 73 -8.22 13.58 -8.09
CA SER A 73 -8.28 12.55 -7.03
C SER A 73 -7.49 11.29 -7.39
N SER A 74 -7.54 10.84 -8.65
CA SER A 74 -6.74 9.69 -9.12
C SER A 74 -5.23 9.95 -9.10
N ARG A 75 -4.79 11.17 -9.45
CA ARG A 75 -3.37 11.54 -9.41
C ARG A 75 -2.86 11.61 -7.97
N ALA A 76 -3.57 12.32 -7.10
CA ALA A 76 -3.21 12.42 -5.68
C ALA A 76 -3.11 11.03 -5.00
N MET A 77 -4.09 10.15 -5.24
CA MET A 77 -4.07 8.78 -4.71
C MET A 77 -2.90 7.95 -5.25
N ARG A 78 -2.53 8.14 -6.53
CA ARG A 78 -1.39 7.46 -7.13
C ARG A 78 -0.08 7.92 -6.48
N ASP A 79 0.09 9.22 -6.31
CA ASP A 79 1.33 9.80 -5.79
C ASP A 79 1.56 9.39 -4.34
N VAL A 80 0.51 9.38 -3.51
CA VAL A 80 0.57 8.84 -2.13
C VAL A 80 0.99 7.37 -2.13
N LYS A 81 0.33 6.52 -2.94
CA LYS A 81 0.65 5.10 -3.02
C LYS A 81 2.09 4.85 -3.51
N GLN A 82 2.55 5.65 -4.46
CA GLN A 82 3.91 5.56 -4.97
C GLN A 82 4.93 5.94 -3.89
N GLN A 83 4.64 6.99 -3.12
CA GLN A 83 5.48 7.40 -2.00
C GLN A 83 5.55 6.31 -0.92
N ASP A 84 4.41 5.72 -0.55
CA ASP A 84 4.34 4.62 0.41
C ASP A 84 5.15 3.41 -0.07
N LEU A 85 5.04 3.07 -1.36
CA LEU A 85 5.81 1.98 -1.97
C LEU A 85 7.33 2.24 -1.90
N ILE A 86 7.76 3.49 -2.12
CA ILE A 86 9.17 3.86 -2.02
C ILE A 86 9.66 3.72 -0.58
N VAL A 87 8.87 4.17 0.40
CA VAL A 87 9.21 4.07 1.83
C VAL A 87 9.34 2.60 2.24
N GLU A 88 8.39 1.75 1.88
CA GLU A 88 8.44 0.32 2.23
C GLU A 88 9.59 -0.42 1.53
N ARG A 89 9.90 -0.06 0.28
CA ARG A 89 11.07 -0.60 -0.42
C ARG A 89 12.38 -0.21 0.26
N LYS A 90 12.51 1.04 0.72
CA LYS A 90 13.68 1.50 1.47
C LYS A 90 13.84 0.75 2.80
N LYS A 91 12.75 0.58 3.56
CA LYS A 91 12.76 -0.24 4.80
C LYS A 91 13.19 -1.68 4.52
N SER A 92 12.62 -2.30 3.49
CA SER A 92 12.94 -3.67 3.10
C SER A 92 14.41 -3.83 2.69
N ALA A 93 15.00 -2.83 2.03
CA ALA A 93 16.43 -2.83 1.71
C ALA A 93 17.30 -2.77 2.98
N ALA A 94 16.97 -1.88 3.91
CA ALA A 94 17.68 -1.77 5.19
C ALA A 94 17.57 -3.06 6.03
N TYR A 95 16.38 -3.68 6.11
CA TYR A 95 16.21 -4.95 6.82
C TYR A 95 17.02 -6.09 6.19
N ARG A 96 17.13 -6.15 4.86
CA ARG A 96 17.97 -7.16 4.20
C ARG A 96 19.45 -6.99 4.54
N GLN A 97 19.96 -5.76 4.53
CA GLN A 97 21.33 -5.47 4.95
C GLN A 97 21.56 -5.87 6.42
N ALA A 98 20.64 -5.53 7.32
CA ALA A 98 20.74 -5.91 8.72
C ALA A 98 20.73 -7.44 8.93
N ILE A 99 19.92 -8.18 8.16
CA ILE A 99 19.90 -9.65 8.21
C ILE A 99 21.25 -10.22 7.77
N GLU A 100 21.81 -9.70 6.67
CA GLU A 100 23.12 -10.15 6.17
C GLU A 100 24.24 -9.87 7.18
N GLU A 101 24.27 -8.69 7.78
CA GLU A 101 25.21 -8.35 8.85
C GLU A 101 25.04 -9.25 10.09
N LEU A 102 23.81 -9.59 10.47
CA LEU A 102 23.57 -10.49 11.60
C LEU A 102 23.98 -11.92 11.26
N GLN A 103 23.74 -12.39 10.04
CA GLN A 103 24.14 -13.71 9.58
C GLN A 103 25.66 -13.87 9.56
N THR A 104 26.40 -12.86 9.08
CA THR A 104 27.87 -12.88 9.12
C THR A 104 28.41 -12.90 10.54
N LYS A 105 27.84 -12.12 11.46
CA LYS A 105 28.19 -12.16 12.90
C LYS A 105 27.85 -13.50 13.55
N LEU A 106 26.71 -14.11 13.19
CA LEU A 106 26.35 -15.44 13.68
C LEU A 106 27.33 -16.51 13.19
N ALA A 107 27.72 -16.47 11.92
CA ALA A 107 28.68 -17.41 11.35
C ALA A 107 30.06 -17.29 12.02
N SER A 108 30.54 -16.07 12.28
CA SER A 108 31.81 -15.87 12.98
C SER A 108 31.75 -16.35 14.43
N LEU A 109 30.67 -16.05 15.16
CA LEU A 109 30.47 -16.54 16.52
C LEU A 109 30.37 -18.07 16.57
N ALA A 110 29.66 -18.69 15.61
CA ALA A 110 29.58 -20.14 15.52
C ALA A 110 30.96 -20.77 15.30
N SER A 111 31.78 -20.23 14.40
CA SER A 111 33.14 -20.70 14.17
C SER A 111 34.02 -20.58 15.41
N ILE A 112 33.94 -19.47 16.14
CA ILE A 112 34.70 -19.28 17.38
C ILE A 112 34.22 -20.27 18.45
N ASN A 113 32.91 -20.45 18.58
CA ASN A 113 32.34 -21.37 19.55
C ASN A 113 32.75 -22.82 19.28
N GLU A 114 32.81 -23.26 18.02
CA GLU A 114 33.32 -24.59 17.67
C GLU A 114 34.77 -24.79 18.15
N VAL A 115 35.65 -23.84 17.85
CA VAL A 115 37.06 -23.89 18.30
C VAL A 115 37.15 -23.93 19.83
N LEU A 116 36.38 -23.08 20.52
CA LEU A 116 36.35 -23.03 21.99
C LEU A 116 35.77 -24.32 22.61
N MET A 117 34.82 -24.96 21.94
CA MET A 117 34.25 -26.24 22.36
C MET A 117 35.26 -27.37 22.22
N ASP A 118 36.03 -27.39 21.13
CA ASP A 118 37.13 -28.32 20.92
C ASP A 118 38.24 -28.13 21.96
N GLU A 119 38.66 -26.89 22.20
CA GLU A 119 39.63 -26.55 23.26
C GLU A 119 39.13 -27.00 24.65
N ASN A 120 37.87 -26.71 24.99
CA ASN A 120 37.26 -27.15 26.24
C ASN A 120 37.26 -28.68 26.35
N ARG A 121 36.99 -29.39 25.26
CA ARG A 121 36.99 -30.86 25.23
C ARG A 121 38.39 -31.41 25.52
N VAL A 122 39.42 -30.83 24.89
CA VAL A 122 40.83 -31.20 25.11
C VAL A 122 41.23 -30.91 26.56
N LEU A 123 40.91 -29.72 27.09
CA LEU A 123 41.23 -29.35 28.48
C LEU A 123 40.52 -30.25 29.49
N ARG A 124 39.23 -30.55 29.28
CA ARG A 124 38.48 -31.49 30.13
C ARG A 124 39.04 -32.91 30.08
N ALA A 125 39.54 -33.35 28.92
CA ALA A 125 40.22 -34.65 28.80
C ALA A 125 41.54 -34.67 29.58
N LYS A 126 42.37 -33.62 29.44
CA LYS A 126 43.61 -33.44 30.23
C LYS A 126 43.34 -33.42 31.74
N MET A 127 42.24 -32.80 32.19
CA MET A 127 41.87 -32.76 33.61
C MET A 127 41.34 -34.08 34.16
N LYS A 128 40.63 -34.87 33.36
CA LYS A 128 40.04 -36.15 33.82
C LYS A 128 41.05 -37.29 33.94
N ASP A 129 42.16 -37.23 33.21
CA ASP A 129 43.12 -38.33 33.14
C ASP A 129 44.56 -37.79 33.13
N SER A 130 45.32 -38.01 34.22
CA SER A 130 46.65 -37.42 34.42
C SER A 130 47.73 -37.96 33.48
N LYS A 131 47.41 -39.01 32.70
CA LYS A 131 48.29 -39.65 31.70
C LYS A 131 48.18 -39.05 30.30
N VAL A 132 47.29 -38.09 30.07
CA VAL A 132 47.15 -37.44 28.75
C VAL A 132 48.21 -36.33 28.61
N VAL A 133 49.27 -36.61 27.85
CA VAL A 133 50.39 -35.68 27.60
C VAL A 133 50.30 -35.12 26.18
N GLU A 134 50.56 -33.82 26.03
CA GLU A 134 50.57 -33.11 24.75
C GLU A 134 51.81 -33.51 23.92
N LEU A 135 51.58 -34.14 22.77
CA LEU A 135 52.64 -34.55 21.85
C LEU A 135 53.04 -33.35 20.99
N THR A 136 54.15 -32.69 21.33
CA THR A 136 54.66 -31.57 20.53
C THR A 136 55.19 -32.08 19.19
N SER A 137 54.51 -31.73 18.10
CA SER A 137 55.03 -32.02 16.75
C SER A 137 56.22 -31.11 16.45
N ARG A 138 57.41 -31.69 16.44
CA ARG A 138 58.69 -31.07 16.10
C ARG A 138 58.61 -30.38 14.72
N LYS A 139 58.93 -29.08 14.64
CA LYS A 139 59.14 -28.36 13.36
C LYS A 139 60.20 -29.09 12.51
N PRO A 140 59.99 -29.32 11.21
CA PRO A 140 61.08 -29.69 10.32
C PRO A 140 61.96 -28.46 10.11
N ASN A 141 63.21 -28.55 10.56
CA ASN A 141 64.23 -27.57 10.26
C ASN A 141 64.59 -27.65 8.77
N GLY A 142 64.61 -26.50 8.10
CA GLY A 142 65.30 -26.23 6.86
C GLY A 142 65.86 -24.83 6.95
#